data_AF-A0A7Y3FXK7-F1
#
_entry.id   AF-A0A7Y3FXK7-F1
#
_cell.length_a   1.000
_cell.length_b   1.000
_cell.length_c   1.000
_cell.angle_alpha   90.00
_cell.angle_beta   90.00
_cell.angle_gamma   90.00
#
_symmetry.space_group_name_H-M   'P 1'
#
loop_
_entity.id
_entity.type
_entity.pdbx_description
1 polymer ?
#
loop_
_entity_poly.entity_id
_entity_poly.type
_entity_poly.pdbx_seq_one_letter_code
_entity_poly.pdbx_strand_id
1 'polypeptide(L)'
;MKNLIYAVLFTLFFSHAAVADDKIDAEKLLKGKLESVIIVLEKKDIDRQLKKEKIVEIVEPIFNFSFMSRLTLGKKYWPSLTQDQQKKFVALFTKRLKDSYLDKMLLYSDEKIKYKASVQIKKKVHIP
;
A
#
# COMPACT_ATOMS: atom_id res chain seq x y z
N MET A 1 41.86 30.79 -14.38
CA MET A 1 41.44 29.90 -13.26
C MET A 1 39.99 30.11 -12.83
N LYS A 2 39.48 31.35 -12.77
CA LYS A 2 38.08 31.66 -12.41
C LYS A 2 37.04 30.97 -13.32
N ASN A 3 37.31 30.89 -14.62
CA ASN A 3 36.43 30.24 -15.62
C ASN A 3 36.41 28.70 -15.50
N LEU A 4 37.47 28.11 -14.93
CA LEU A 4 37.54 26.67 -14.68
C LEU A 4 36.68 26.28 -13.46
N ILE A 5 36.62 27.16 -12.46
CA ILE A 5 35.78 27.00 -11.25
C ILE A 5 34.29 27.03 -11.62
N TYR A 6 33.87 27.93 -12.51
CA TYR A 6 32.47 27.97 -12.97
C TYR A 6 32.05 26.72 -13.77
N ALA A 7 32.97 26.12 -14.54
CA ALA A 7 32.72 24.89 -15.28
C ALA A 7 32.54 23.65 -14.37
N VAL A 8 33.30 23.59 -13.27
CA VAL A 8 33.16 22.55 -12.23
C VAL A 8 31.88 22.76 -11.41
N LEU A 9 31.49 24.01 -11.14
CA LEU A 9 30.24 24.31 -10.42
C LEU A 9 28.98 23.96 -11.24
N PHE A 10 29.04 24.14 -12.57
CA PHE A 10 27.93 23.85 -13.48
C PHE A 10 27.70 22.34 -13.68
N THR A 11 28.77 21.54 -13.68
CA THR A 11 28.69 20.07 -13.78
C THR A 11 28.17 19.40 -12.50
N LEU A 12 28.43 20.00 -11.33
CA LEU A 12 27.88 19.50 -10.07
C LEU A 12 26.35 19.62 -9.97
N PHE A 13 25.75 20.62 -10.62
CA PHE A 13 24.30 20.86 -10.59
C PHE A 13 23.49 19.91 -11.49
N PHE A 14 24.13 19.22 -12.44
CA PHE A 14 23.45 18.33 -13.38
C PHE A 14 23.44 16.85 -12.95
N SER A 15 24.07 16.51 -11.82
CA SER A 15 24.41 15.12 -11.53
C SER A 15 23.31 14.27 -10.89
N HIS A 16 22.14 14.80 -10.53
CA HIS A 16 21.09 13.99 -9.88
C HIS A 16 19.66 14.43 -10.25
N ALA A 17 19.28 14.30 -11.52
CA ALA A 17 17.86 14.07 -11.82
C ALA A 17 17.55 12.60 -11.54
N ALA A 18 17.28 12.26 -10.27
CA ALA A 18 16.68 10.97 -9.94
C ALA A 18 15.30 10.92 -10.60
N VAL A 19 15.20 10.19 -11.71
CA VAL A 19 13.91 9.92 -12.35
C VAL A 19 13.16 8.97 -11.41
N ALA A 20 12.19 9.51 -10.68
CA ALA A 20 11.27 8.70 -9.89
C ALA A 20 10.47 7.82 -10.86
N ASP A 21 10.68 6.51 -10.81
CA ASP A 21 9.91 5.54 -11.58
C ASP A 21 8.81 4.96 -10.68
N ASP A 22 7.65 5.63 -10.70
CA ASP A 22 6.45 5.24 -9.95
C ASP A 22 6.07 3.76 -10.16
N LYS A 23 6.42 3.17 -11.31
CA LYS A 23 6.15 1.77 -11.62
C LYS A 23 7.00 0.84 -10.76
N ILE A 24 8.30 1.08 -10.70
CA ILE A 24 9.24 0.28 -9.91
C ILE A 24 8.90 0.40 -8.43
N ASP A 25 8.62 1.62 -7.95
CA ASP A 25 8.33 1.87 -6.55
C ASP A 25 7.01 1.22 -6.11
N ALA A 26 5.96 1.33 -6.91
CA ALA A 26 4.68 0.67 -6.61
C ALA A 26 4.80 -0.85 -6.61
N GLU A 27 5.55 -1.42 -7.56
CA GLU A 27 5.79 -2.86 -7.63
C GLU A 27 6.59 -3.38 -6.42
N LYS A 28 7.66 -2.66 -6.06
CA LYS A 28 8.47 -2.97 -4.88
C LYS A 28 7.66 -2.89 -3.60
N LEU A 29 6.82 -1.86 -3.46
CA LEU A 29 5.94 -1.69 -2.31
C LEU A 29 4.97 -2.88 -2.20
N LEU A 30 4.26 -3.23 -3.27
CA LEU A 30 3.27 -4.31 -3.23
C LEU A 30 3.92 -5.66 -2.92
N LYS A 31 4.98 -6.01 -3.66
CA LYS A 31 5.67 -7.29 -3.49
C LYS A 31 6.26 -7.43 -2.09
N GLY A 32 6.96 -6.39 -1.59
CA GLY A 32 7.55 -6.44 -0.26
C GLY A 32 6.51 -6.59 0.86
N LYS A 33 5.32 -5.99 0.70
CA LYS A 33 4.22 -6.17 1.65
C LYS A 33 3.62 -7.57 1.58
N LEU A 34 3.43 -8.14 0.39
CA LEU A 34 2.97 -9.52 0.22
C LEU A 34 3.94 -10.53 0.82
N GLU A 35 5.24 -10.38 0.55
CA GLU A 35 6.30 -11.22 1.14
C GLU A 35 6.28 -11.14 2.68
N SER A 36 6.14 -9.93 3.23
CA SER A 36 6.04 -9.74 4.69
C SER A 36 4.83 -10.46 5.29
N VAL A 37 3.67 -10.43 4.60
CA VAL A 37 2.48 -11.16 5.05
C VAL A 37 2.69 -12.68 4.99
N ILE A 38 3.28 -13.20 3.91
CA ILE A 38 3.59 -14.64 3.78
C ILE A 38 4.50 -15.11 4.91
N ILE A 39 5.58 -14.35 5.20
CA ILE A 39 6.51 -14.66 6.30
C ILE A 39 5.76 -14.76 7.64
N VAL A 40 4.76 -13.90 7.90
CA VAL A 40 3.94 -13.99 9.12
C VAL A 40 3.03 -15.21 9.10
N LEU A 41 2.46 -15.56 7.95
CA LEU A 41 1.57 -16.71 7.80
C LEU A 41 2.30 -18.04 8.01
N GLU A 42 3.54 -18.16 7.53
CA GLU A 42 4.37 -19.37 7.63
C GLU A 42 4.89 -19.66 9.05
N LYS A 43 4.95 -18.64 9.93
CA LYS A 43 5.41 -18.81 11.32
C LYS A 43 4.52 -19.77 12.10
N LYS A 44 5.10 -20.81 12.69
CA LYS A 44 4.38 -21.83 13.48
C LYS A 44 4.40 -21.57 14.99
N ASP A 45 5.22 -20.63 15.41
CA ASP A 45 5.54 -20.29 16.81
C ASP A 45 4.66 -19.17 17.40
N ILE A 46 3.77 -18.58 16.60
CA ILE A 46 2.86 -17.51 17.03
C ILE A 46 1.40 -17.90 16.88
N ASP A 47 0.56 -17.46 17.83
CA ASP A 47 -0.86 -17.76 17.81
C ASP A 47 -1.63 -17.02 16.70
N ARG A 48 -2.88 -17.43 16.47
CA ARG A 48 -3.73 -16.87 15.40
C ARG A 48 -4.03 -15.39 15.60
N GLN A 49 -4.16 -14.90 16.83
CA GLN A 49 -4.49 -13.51 17.12
C GLN A 49 -3.30 -12.61 16.85
N LEU A 50 -2.11 -13.00 17.31
CA LEU A 50 -0.86 -12.30 17.05
C LEU A 50 -0.52 -12.27 15.56
N LYS A 51 -0.83 -13.33 14.80
CA LYS A 51 -0.75 -13.32 13.33
C LYS A 51 -1.62 -12.23 12.72
N LYS A 52 -2.90 -12.12 13.14
CA LYS A 52 -3.82 -11.09 12.63
C LYS A 52 -3.28 -9.69 12.89
N GLU A 53 -2.81 -9.42 14.09
CA GLU A 53 -2.25 -8.13 14.48
C GLU A 53 -1.05 -7.74 13.60
N LYS A 54 -0.08 -8.65 13.46
CA LYS A 54 1.09 -8.44 12.57
C LYS A 54 0.69 -8.20 11.12
N ILE A 55 -0.28 -8.94 10.59
CA ILE A 55 -0.78 -8.74 9.23
C ILE A 55 -1.41 -7.35 9.09
N VAL A 56 -2.23 -6.92 10.07
CA VAL A 56 -2.82 -5.58 10.08
C VAL A 56 -1.75 -4.50 10.08
N GLU A 57 -0.72 -4.60 10.90
CA GLU A 57 0.41 -3.65 10.93
C GLU A 57 1.12 -3.52 9.58
N ILE A 58 1.27 -4.65 8.85
CA ILE A 58 1.91 -4.65 7.54
C ILE A 58 1.06 -3.92 6.50
N VAL A 59 -0.25 -4.21 6.46
CA VAL A 59 -1.15 -3.77 5.37
C VAL A 59 -1.88 -2.46 5.63
N GLU A 60 -2.09 -2.06 6.88
CA GLU A 60 -2.83 -0.84 7.21
C GLU A 60 -2.22 0.44 6.60
N PRO A 61 -0.89 0.63 6.58
CA PRO A 61 -0.29 1.83 5.99
C PRO A 61 -0.50 1.99 4.48
N ILE A 62 -0.78 0.90 3.75
CA ILE A 62 -0.98 0.95 2.29
C ILE A 62 -2.43 1.22 1.88
N PHE A 63 -3.38 1.15 2.82
CA PHE A 63 -4.80 1.36 2.54
C PHE A 63 -5.31 2.71 3.08
N ASN A 64 -5.93 3.49 2.20
CA ASN A 64 -6.68 4.69 2.61
C ASN A 64 -8.14 4.35 2.92
N PHE A 65 -8.38 3.88 4.15
CA PHE A 65 -9.72 3.46 4.57
C PHE A 65 -10.76 4.59 4.56
N SER A 66 -10.34 5.85 4.76
CA SER A 66 -11.23 7.01 4.65
C SER A 66 -11.74 7.17 3.22
N PHE A 67 -10.83 7.12 2.25
CA PHE A 67 -11.18 7.21 0.84
C PHE A 67 -12.01 6.01 0.38
N MET A 68 -11.66 4.80 0.79
CA MET A 68 -12.44 3.59 0.50
C MET A 68 -13.86 3.70 1.05
N SER A 69 -14.02 4.11 2.31
CA SER A 69 -15.33 4.33 2.94
C SER A 69 -16.18 5.32 2.17
N ARG A 70 -15.58 6.45 1.74
CA ARG A 70 -16.25 7.45 0.90
C ARG A 70 -16.68 6.88 -0.44
N LEU A 71 -15.83 6.07 -1.09
CA LEU A 71 -16.16 5.43 -2.36
C LEU A 71 -17.32 4.42 -2.20
N THR A 72 -17.34 3.66 -1.11
CA THR A 72 -18.40 2.68 -0.81
C THR A 72 -19.77 3.34 -0.66
N LEU A 73 -19.85 4.48 0.02
CA LEU A 73 -21.11 5.23 0.17
C LEU A 73 -21.45 6.08 -1.07
N GLY A 74 -20.44 6.44 -1.85
CA GLY A 74 -20.59 7.20 -3.08
C GLY A 74 -21.15 8.60 -2.87
N LYS A 75 -21.39 9.30 -3.98
CA LYS A 75 -21.85 10.70 -3.98
C LYS A 75 -23.25 10.88 -3.40
N LYS A 76 -24.08 9.83 -3.40
CA LYS A 76 -25.46 9.89 -2.93
C LYS A 76 -25.56 9.91 -1.41
N TYR A 77 -24.76 9.09 -0.71
CA TYR A 77 -24.92 8.88 0.73
C TYR A 77 -23.79 9.47 1.56
N TRP A 78 -22.58 9.66 1.01
CA TRP A 78 -21.48 10.26 1.78
C TRP A 78 -21.77 11.70 2.25
N PRO A 79 -22.27 12.61 1.39
CA PRO A 79 -22.48 14.00 1.79
C PRO A 79 -23.61 14.21 2.81
N SER A 80 -24.54 13.24 2.94
CA SER A 80 -25.63 13.34 3.92
C SER A 80 -25.20 12.99 5.34
N LEU A 81 -23.98 12.49 5.55
CA LEU A 81 -23.46 12.16 6.87
C LEU A 81 -22.77 13.37 7.51
N THR A 82 -23.04 13.60 8.79
CA THR A 82 -22.26 14.50 9.65
C THR A 82 -20.82 14.00 9.79
N GLN A 83 -19.90 14.86 10.24
CA GLN A 83 -18.49 14.48 10.45
C GLN A 83 -18.34 13.30 11.43
N ASP A 84 -19.14 13.26 12.50
CA ASP A 84 -19.09 12.17 13.48
C ASP A 84 -19.66 10.87 12.91
N GLN A 85 -20.70 10.94 12.08
CA GLN A 85 -21.20 9.79 11.35
C GLN A 85 -20.18 9.27 10.33
N GLN A 86 -19.46 10.16 9.64
CA GLN A 86 -18.37 9.77 8.73
C GLN A 86 -17.25 9.05 9.47
N LYS A 87 -16.77 9.61 10.59
CA LYS A 87 -15.74 8.97 11.44
C LYS A 87 -16.20 7.60 11.94
N LYS A 88 -17.44 7.52 12.45
CA LYS A 88 -18.03 6.27 12.94
C LYS A 88 -18.16 5.24 11.82
N PHE A 89 -18.61 5.67 10.63
CA PHE A 89 -18.71 4.79 9.47
C PHE A 89 -17.34 4.26 9.04
N VAL A 90 -16.33 5.12 8.93
CA VAL A 90 -14.95 4.73 8.58
C VAL A 90 -14.43 3.68 9.56
N ALA A 91 -14.60 3.90 10.86
CA ALA A 91 -14.16 2.94 11.88
C ALA A 91 -14.86 1.58 11.76
N LEU A 92 -16.20 1.58 11.63
CA LEU A 92 -17.00 0.36 11.52
C LEU A 92 -16.73 -0.40 10.20
N PHE A 93 -16.62 0.33 9.10
CA PHE A 93 -16.30 -0.23 7.79
C PHE A 93 -14.90 -0.87 7.78
N THR A 94 -13.91 -0.17 8.33
CA THR A 94 -12.53 -0.67 8.45
C THR A 94 -12.48 -1.94 9.28
N LYS A 95 -13.13 -1.95 10.46
CA LYS A 95 -13.22 -3.13 11.31
C LYS A 95 -13.85 -4.30 10.56
N ARG A 96 -15.03 -4.09 9.95
CA ARG A 96 -15.72 -5.13 9.18
C ARG A 96 -14.86 -5.69 8.05
N LEU A 97 -14.14 -4.83 7.33
CA LEU A 97 -13.27 -5.25 6.23
C LEU A 97 -12.12 -6.11 6.75
N LYS A 98 -11.42 -5.67 7.80
CA LYS A 98 -10.35 -6.45 8.44
C LYS A 98 -10.87 -7.82 8.89
N ASP A 99 -11.97 -7.85 9.63
CA ASP A 99 -12.58 -9.10 10.12
C ASP A 99 -12.98 -10.06 8.98
N SER A 100 -13.47 -9.52 7.85
CA SER A 100 -13.92 -10.33 6.71
C SER A 100 -12.80 -11.04 5.94
N TYR A 101 -11.57 -10.52 6.00
CA TYR A 101 -10.44 -11.03 5.22
C TYR A 101 -9.35 -11.68 6.08
N LEU A 102 -9.12 -11.22 7.31
CA LEU A 102 -8.06 -11.74 8.17
C LEU A 102 -8.25 -13.23 8.45
N ASP A 103 -9.47 -13.68 8.76
CA ASP A 103 -9.72 -15.11 8.99
C ASP A 103 -9.45 -15.97 7.76
N LYS A 104 -9.68 -15.42 6.55
CA LYS A 104 -9.40 -16.11 5.29
C LYS A 104 -7.90 -16.18 5.01
N MET A 105 -7.15 -15.14 5.34
CA MET A 105 -5.69 -15.14 5.17
C MET A 105 -5.02 -16.23 6.04
N LEU A 106 -5.58 -16.52 7.21
CA LEU A 106 -5.09 -17.59 8.08
C LEU A 106 -5.34 -19.01 7.54
N LEU A 107 -6.10 -19.15 6.45
CA LEU A 107 -6.30 -20.44 5.76
C LEU A 107 -5.19 -20.75 4.74
N TYR A 108 -4.17 -19.88 4.63
CA TYR A 108 -3.00 -20.07 3.78
C TYR A 108 -2.35 -21.45 4.01
N SER A 109 -2.09 -22.15 2.91
CA SER A 109 -1.48 -23.47 2.86
C SER A 109 -0.49 -23.54 1.69
N ASP A 110 0.54 -22.70 1.74
CA ASP A 110 1.67 -22.70 0.81
C ASP A 110 1.33 -22.32 -0.64
N GLU A 111 0.30 -21.47 -0.84
CA GLU A 111 -0.06 -20.98 -2.17
C GLU A 111 1.09 -20.18 -2.81
N LYS A 112 1.30 -20.40 -4.12
CA LYS A 112 2.32 -19.72 -4.92
C LYS A 112 1.76 -18.49 -5.61
N ILE A 113 2.39 -17.33 -5.38
CA ILE A 113 2.06 -16.08 -6.06
C ILE A 113 2.83 -15.96 -7.37
N LYS A 114 2.13 -15.63 -8.46
CA LYS A 114 2.74 -15.33 -9.77
C LYS A 114 2.47 -13.86 -10.12
N TYR A 115 3.54 -13.09 -10.27
CA TYR A 115 3.46 -11.68 -10.67
C TYR A 115 3.51 -11.54 -12.18
N LYS A 116 2.59 -10.77 -12.76
CA LYS A 116 2.71 -10.33 -14.14
C LYS A 116 3.51 -9.03 -14.21
N ALA A 117 4.02 -8.71 -15.40
CA ALA A 117 4.71 -7.45 -15.62
C ALA A 117 3.75 -6.27 -15.36
N SER A 118 4.18 -5.34 -14.52
CA SER A 118 3.46 -4.10 -14.26
C SER A 118 3.39 -3.24 -15.53
N VAL A 119 2.25 -2.59 -15.75
CA VAL A 119 2.00 -1.73 -16.92
C VAL A 119 1.58 -0.34 -16.48
N GLN A 120 2.14 0.69 -17.11
CA GLN A 120 1.72 2.06 -16.87
C GLN A 120 0.71 2.48 -17.94
N ILE A 121 -0.50 2.83 -17.51
CA ILE A 121 -1.56 3.33 -18.40
C ILE A 121 -1.84 4.78 -18.00
N LYS A 122 -1.46 5.72 -18.88
CA LYS A 122 -1.49 7.16 -18.59
C LYS A 122 -0.69 7.46 -17.30
N LYS A 123 -1.35 7.99 -16.27
CA LYS A 123 -0.74 8.35 -14.97
C LYS A 123 -0.94 7.27 -13.89
N LYS A 124 -1.33 6.04 -14.27
CA LYS A 124 -1.65 4.96 -13.31
C LYS A 124 -0.80 3.73 -13.58
N VAL A 125 -0.12 3.26 -12.55
CA VAL A 125 0.58 1.97 -12.56
C VAL A 125 -0.43 0.87 -12.23
N HIS A 126 -0.47 -0.16 -13.07
CA HIS A 126 -1.25 -1.38 -12.85
C HIS A 126 -0.27 -2.52 -12.59
N ILE A 127 -0.45 -3.22 -11.47
CA ILE A 127 0.33 -4.39 -11.10
C ILE A 127 -0.63 -5.59 -11.17
N PRO A 128 -0.56 -6.41 -12.24
CA PRO A 128 -1.53 -7.48 -12.51
C PRO A 128 -1.17 -8.85 -11.91
#